data_AF-A0A3D5PBL7-F1
#
_entry.id   AF-A0A3D5PBL7-F1
#
_cell.length_a   1.000
_cell.length_b   1.000
_cell.length_c   1.000
_cell.angle_alpha   90.00
_cell.angle_beta   90.00
_cell.angle_gamma   90.00
#
_symmetry.space_group_name_H-M   'P 1'
#
loop_
_entity.id
_entity.type
_entity.pdbx_description
1 polymer ?
#
loop_
_entity_poly.entity_id
_entity_poly.type
_entity_poly.pdbx_seq_one_letter_code
_entity_poly.pdbx_strand_id
1 'polypeptide(L)'
;MRIDKVPLVILKRRLKIAAFDFSERKNVKMESRSAAEMPIGLMMSLAMHPEAMHSFGQMDDEKQQSVIRYVENAKTGEEAKNRIYSAIKDLENGSTSFLG
;
A
#
# COMPACT_ATOMS: atom_id res chain seq x y z
N MET A 1 -16.35 -33.40 30.96
CA MET A 1 -15.83 -32.33 30.06
C MET A 1 -16.01 -30.99 30.78
N ARG A 2 -14.94 -30.45 31.40
CA ARG A 2 -15.00 -29.16 32.10
C ARG A 2 -14.82 -28.06 31.06
N ILE A 3 -15.80 -27.17 30.94
CA ILE A 3 -15.63 -25.93 30.18
C ILE A 3 -15.02 -24.95 31.17
N ASP A 4 -13.69 -24.83 31.15
CA ASP A 4 -12.98 -23.86 31.97
C ASP A 4 -13.41 -22.46 31.52
N LYS A 5 -14.18 -21.78 32.38
CA LYS A 5 -14.65 -20.42 32.14
C LYS A 5 -13.43 -19.51 32.07
N VAL A 6 -13.12 -19.02 30.87
CA VAL A 6 -12.04 -18.04 30.68
C VAL A 6 -12.32 -16.83 31.58
N PRO A 7 -11.39 -16.44 32.46
CA PRO A 7 -11.57 -15.29 33.32
C PRO A 7 -11.91 -14.04 32.52
N LEU A 8 -12.91 -13.29 32.98
CA LEU A 8 -13.40 -12.08 32.29
C LEU A 8 -12.29 -11.05 32.03
N VAL A 9 -11.25 -11.04 32.87
CA VAL A 9 -10.04 -10.20 32.72
C VAL A 9 -9.26 -10.57 31.45
N ILE A 10 -9.12 -11.87 31.17
CA ILE A 10 -8.42 -12.36 29.96
C ILE A 10 -9.25 -12.04 28.72
N LEU A 11 -10.57 -12.22 28.79
CA LEU A 11 -11.46 -11.91 27.67
C LEU A 11 -11.46 -10.41 27.33
N LYS A 12 -11.51 -9.52 28.34
CA LYS A 12 -11.44 -8.07 28.15
C LYS A 12 -10.11 -7.62 27.55
N ARG A 13 -8.99 -8.22 27.96
CA ARG A 13 -7.67 -7.94 27.37
C ARG A 13 -7.61 -8.34 25.89
N ARG A 14 -8.10 -9.53 25.55
CA ARG A 14 -8.14 -10.03 24.16
C ARG A 14 -9.05 -9.17 23.27
N LEU A 15 -10.20 -8.75 23.79
CA LEU A 15 -11.09 -7.82 23.07
C LEU A 15 -10.41 -6.48 22.81
N LYS A 16 -9.68 -5.94 23.78
CA LYS A 16 -8.97 -4.66 23.65
C LYS A 16 -7.84 -4.74 22.64
N ILE A 17 -7.08 -5.84 22.61
CA ILE A 17 -6.02 -6.08 21.61
C ILE A 17 -6.64 -6.21 20.21
N ALA A 18 -7.68 -7.04 20.06
CA ALA A 18 -8.35 -7.19 18.76
C ALA A 18 -8.98 -5.89 18.26
N ALA A 19 -9.56 -5.08 19.15
CA ALA A 19 -10.08 -3.75 18.80
C ALA A 19 -8.98 -2.75 18.45
N PHE A 20 -7.83 -2.81 19.12
CA PHE A 20 -6.65 -2.00 18.80
C PHE A 20 -6.07 -2.38 17.43
N ASP A 21 -5.84 -3.68 17.18
CA ASP A 21 -5.38 -4.18 15.87
C ASP A 21 -6.36 -3.83 14.74
N PHE A 22 -7.67 -3.90 15.01
CA PHE A 22 -8.70 -3.50 14.04
C PHE A 22 -8.72 -1.98 13.79
N SER A 23 -8.47 -1.17 14.83
CA SER A 23 -8.35 0.28 14.73
C SER A 23 -7.13 0.69 13.89
N GLU A 24 -6.00 -0.01 14.03
CA GLU A 24 -4.78 0.22 13.22
C GLU A 24 -5.02 -0.16 11.75
N ARG A 25 -5.72 -1.27 11.46
CA ARG A 25 -6.03 -1.66 10.07
C ARG A 25 -6.93 -0.67 9.32
N LYS A 26 -7.78 0.09 10.02
CA LYS A 26 -8.58 1.17 9.41
C LYS A 26 -7.83 2.49 9.27
N ASN A 27 -6.63 2.59 9.86
CA ASN A 27 -5.73 3.73 9.78
C ASN A 27 -4.58 3.45 8.82
N VAL A 28 -4.86 2.85 7.64
CA VAL A 28 -4.06 3.17 6.46
C VAL A 28 -4.40 4.61 6.08
N LYS A 29 -3.93 5.54 6.90
CA LYS A 29 -3.92 6.95 6.61
C LYS A 29 -2.90 7.07 5.50
N MET A 30 -3.36 7.09 4.25
CA MET A 30 -2.55 7.57 3.13
C MET A 30 -2.40 9.09 3.30
N GLU A 31 -1.80 9.50 4.42
CA GLU A 31 -1.24 10.83 4.64
C GLU A 31 0.28 10.74 4.44
N SER A 32 0.73 10.02 3.42
CA SER A 32 2.06 10.23 2.90
C SER A 32 1.99 11.48 2.01
N ARG A 33 2.85 12.46 2.28
CA ARG A 33 3.04 13.64 1.41
C ARG A 33 3.27 13.24 -0.06
N SER A 34 3.69 11.99 -0.30
CA SER A 34 3.81 11.33 -1.61
C SER A 34 2.55 11.35 -2.46
N ALA A 35 1.34 11.33 -1.89
CA ALA A 35 0.12 11.37 -2.69
C ALA A 35 -0.06 12.72 -3.41
N ALA A 36 0.37 13.82 -2.78
CA ALA A 36 0.33 15.16 -3.38
C ALA A 36 1.43 15.38 -4.43
N GLU A 37 2.53 14.63 -4.34
CA GLU A 37 3.69 14.70 -5.25
C GLU A 37 3.65 13.63 -6.35
N MET A 38 2.61 12.79 -6.38
CA MET A 38 2.53 11.69 -7.34
C MET A 38 2.27 12.19 -8.76
N PRO A 39 2.99 11.69 -9.78
CA PRO A 39 2.66 11.95 -11.18
C PRO A 39 1.20 11.60 -11.46
N ILE A 40 0.44 12.51 -12.05
CA ILE A 40 -1.01 12.34 -12.28
C ILE A 40 -1.31 11.03 -13.02
N GLY A 41 -0.49 10.70 -14.02
CA GLY A 41 -0.62 9.44 -14.77
C GLY A 41 -0.46 8.20 -13.89
N LEU A 42 0.48 8.22 -12.94
CA LEU A 42 0.68 7.13 -11.99
C LEU A 42 -0.52 7.02 -11.03
N MET A 43 -0.98 8.15 -10.48
CA MET A 43 -2.13 8.18 -9.57
C MET A 43 -3.41 7.65 -10.25
N MET A 44 -3.69 8.12 -11.47
CA MET A 44 -4.84 7.65 -12.25
C MET A 44 -4.74 6.16 -12.57
N SER A 45 -3.56 5.67 -12.96
CA SER A 45 -3.36 4.26 -13.21
C SER A 45 -3.53 3.41 -11.96
N LEU A 46 -2.98 3.79 -10.82
CA LEU A 46 -3.21 3.07 -9.56
C LEU A 46 -4.70 3.03 -9.21
N ALA A 47 -5.41 4.15 -9.33
CA ALA A 47 -6.85 4.20 -9.09
C ALA A 47 -7.67 3.26 -10.01
N MET A 48 -7.19 2.98 -11.23
CA MET A 48 -7.82 2.04 -12.16
C MET A 48 -7.44 0.58 -11.92
N HIS A 49 -6.39 0.32 -11.15
CA HIS A 49 -5.84 -1.01 -10.90
C HIS A 49 -5.80 -1.30 -9.39
N PRO A 50 -6.92 -1.77 -8.79
CA PRO A 50 -7.07 -1.92 -7.34
C PRO A 50 -6.01 -2.80 -6.68
N GLU A 51 -5.57 -3.87 -7.34
CA GLU A 51 -4.51 -4.75 -6.82
C GLU A 51 -3.16 -4.04 -6.77
N ALA A 52 -2.81 -3.27 -7.82
CA ALA A 52 -1.60 -2.45 -7.82
C ALA A 52 -1.65 -1.36 -6.75
N MET A 53 -2.80 -0.69 -6.58
CA MET A 53 -3.01 0.31 -5.53
C MET A 53 -2.86 -0.29 -4.13
N HIS A 54 -3.42 -1.48 -3.92
CA HIS A 54 -3.29 -2.20 -2.67
C HIS A 54 -1.82 -2.54 -2.39
N SER A 55 -1.11 -3.14 -3.36
CA SER A 55 0.32 -3.44 -3.25
C SER A 55 1.15 -2.20 -2.95
N PHE A 56 0.92 -1.10 -3.68
CA PHE A 56 1.57 0.18 -3.45
C PHE A 56 1.30 0.74 -2.04
N GLY A 57 0.05 0.69 -1.58
CA GLY A 57 -0.37 1.17 -0.26
C GLY A 57 0.18 0.36 0.92
N GLN A 58 0.61 -0.89 0.70
CA GLN A 58 1.28 -1.72 1.70
C GLN A 58 2.80 -1.50 1.78
N MET A 59 3.38 -0.72 0.87
CA MET A 59 4.80 -0.39 0.88
C MET A 59 5.13 0.65 1.95
N ASP A 60 6.36 0.60 2.45
CA ASP A 60 6.94 1.71 3.21
C ASP A 60 7.14 2.96 2.34
N ASP A 61 7.32 4.11 3.01
CA ASP A 61 7.47 5.41 2.35
C ASP A 61 8.66 5.43 1.37
N GLU A 62 9.77 4.76 1.71
CA GLU A 62 10.97 4.74 0.86
C GLU A 62 10.73 4.03 -0.47
N LYS A 63 10.01 2.90 -0.44
CA LYS A 63 9.62 2.16 -1.64
C LYS A 63 8.58 2.92 -2.45
N GLN A 64 7.56 3.49 -1.82
CA GLN A 64 6.58 4.33 -2.53
C GLN A 64 7.29 5.47 -3.27
N GLN A 65 8.23 6.14 -2.61
CA GLN A 65 9.05 7.20 -3.21
C GLN A 65 9.94 6.69 -4.36
N SER A 66 10.43 5.46 -4.27
CA SER A 66 11.24 4.86 -5.35
C SER A 66 10.40 4.57 -6.59
N VAL A 67 9.14 4.14 -6.44
CA VAL A 67 8.19 3.99 -7.56
C VAL A 67 7.88 5.35 -8.20
N ILE A 68 7.64 6.38 -7.38
CA ILE A 68 7.39 7.75 -7.87
C ILE A 68 8.59 8.24 -8.68
N ARG A 69 9.81 8.18 -8.10
CA ARG A 69 11.05 8.58 -8.79
C ARG A 69 11.31 7.79 -10.06
N TYR A 70 10.98 6.49 -10.08
CA TYR A 70 11.10 5.68 -11.28
C TYR A 70 10.26 6.27 -12.42
N VAL A 71 9.03 6.70 -12.17
CA VAL A 71 8.20 7.34 -13.19
C VAL A 71 8.70 8.75 -13.55
N GLU A 72 9.08 9.55 -12.56
CA GLU A 72 9.55 10.94 -12.75
C GLU A 72 10.85 11.05 -13.56
N ASN A 73 11.74 10.06 -13.43
CA ASN A 73 13.03 10.05 -14.13
C ASN A 73 12.91 9.69 -15.63
N ALA A 74 11.69 9.65 -16.19
CA ALA A 74 11.48 9.50 -17.62
C ALA A 74 11.87 10.78 -18.37
N LYS A 75 12.53 10.63 -19.52
CA LYS A 75 12.99 11.75 -20.36
C LYS A 75 11.96 12.19 -21.39
N THR A 76 11.02 11.31 -21.72
CA THR A 76 9.93 11.58 -22.67
C THR A 76 8.58 11.13 -22.10
N GLY A 77 7.50 11.69 -22.64
CA GLY A 77 6.15 11.26 -22.27
C GLY A 77 5.86 9.80 -22.64
N GLU A 78 6.45 9.30 -23.72
CA GLU A 78 6.34 7.88 -24.10
C GLU A 78 7.05 6.98 -23.08
N GLU A 79 8.26 7.37 -22.67
CA GLU A 79 8.98 6.66 -21.62
C GLU A 79 8.21 6.67 -20.29
N ALA A 80 7.63 7.81 -19.90
CA ALA A 80 6.81 7.91 -18.70
C ALA A 80 5.61 6.95 -18.74
N LYS A 81 4.91 6.88 -19.88
CA LYS A 81 3.80 5.93 -20.09
C LYS A 81 4.26 4.49 -19.95
N ASN A 82 5.38 4.13 -20.58
CA ASN A 82 5.93 2.77 -20.51
C ASN A 82 6.34 2.41 -19.09
N ARG A 83 6.98 3.33 -18.36
CA ARG A 83 7.35 3.14 -16.95
C ARG A 83 6.11 2.96 -16.06
N ILE A 84 5.07 3.77 -16.23
CA ILE A 84 3.81 3.59 -15.50
C ILE A 84 3.22 2.21 -15.80
N TYR A 85 3.13 1.81 -17.07
CA TYR A 85 2.59 0.51 -17.46
C TYR A 85 3.36 -0.65 -16.82
N SER A 86 4.69 -0.62 -16.88
CA SER A 86 5.55 -1.63 -16.26
C SER A 86 5.38 -1.68 -14.74
N ALA A 87 5.36 -0.51 -14.09
CA ALA A 87 5.16 -0.44 -12.65
C ALA A 87 3.82 -1.04 -12.23
N ILE A 88 2.73 -0.67 -12.90
CA ILE A 88 1.39 -1.20 -12.60
C ILE A 88 1.36 -2.72 -12.77
N LYS A 89 1.86 -3.24 -13.89
CA LYS A 89 1.88 -4.68 -14.17
C LYS A 89 2.61 -5.46 -13.08
N ASP A 90 3.75 -4.98 -12.62
CA ASP A 90 4.51 -5.65 -11.56
C ASP A 90 3.81 -5.51 -10.20
N LEU A 91 3.23 -4.34 -9.90
CA LEU A 91 2.51 -4.07 -8.67
C LEU A 91 1.23 -4.92 -8.53
N GLU A 92 0.51 -5.18 -9.63
CA GLU A 92 -0.62 -6.12 -9.65
C GLU A 92 -0.20 -7.53 -9.21
N ASN A 93 1.06 -7.90 -9.47
CA ASN A 93 1.64 -9.17 -9.03
C ASN A 93 2.30 -9.08 -7.64
N GLY A 94 2.17 -7.94 -6.94
CA GLY A 94 2.84 -7.68 -5.66
C GLY A 94 4.36 -7.54 -5.76
N SER A 95 4.87 -7.22 -6.96
CA SER A 95 6.30 -7.12 -7.25
C SER A 95 6.75 -5.68 -7.49
N THR A 96 8.05 -5.43 -7.29
CA THR A 96 8.73 -4.18 -7.63
C THR A 96 9.94 -4.42 -8.54
N SER A 97 9.91 -5.48 -9.36
CA SER A 97 11.02 -5.86 -10.24
C SER A 97 11.45 -4.76 -11.21
N PHE A 98 10.53 -3.89 -11.63
CA PHE A 98 10.85 -2.71 -12.45
C PHE A 98 11.84 -1.72 -11.80
N LEU A 99 12.10 -1.80 -10.49
CA LEU A 99 13.09 -0.97 -9.80
C LEU A 99 14.54 -1.47 -9.96
N GLY A 100 14.75 -2.68 -10.48
CA GLY A 100 16.07 -3.31 -10.62
C GLY A 100 16.27 -4.51 -9.70
#